data_AF-A0A819S663-F1
#
_entry.id   AF-A0A819S663-F1
#
_cell.length_a   1.000
_cell.length_b   1.000
_cell.length_c   1.000
_cell.angle_alpha   90.00
_cell.angle_beta   90.00
_cell.angle_gamma   90.00
#
_symmetry.space_group_name_H-M   'P 1'
#
loop_
_entity.id
_entity.type
_entity.pdbx_description
1 polymer ?
#
loop_
_entity_poly.entity_id
_entity_poly.type
_entity_poly.pdbx_seq_one_letter_code
_entity_poly.pdbx_strand_id
1 'polypeptide(L)'
;MTCHPQQSHFITVREFGNSTLYPGKQTVESITNVLADDFAQRILDSCRDVLYPDSDQHSLNTMCGRPYDRCTKESLFNYLGLDNPSQPFPIYFNLTNNTCQNNYYNQSTFQCNEPVHTQYENQPMCDHSDCPKAPPKPSPPDVPGKYSNISIRMTELIIVPDNQTFQTHYYLAPPGPLSEIVVGPALDLNFLTQVLDLQTNILNLEGYLPPDNISVRLTDICLKP
;
A
#
# COMPACT_ATOMS: atom_id res chain seq x y z
N MET A 1 -12.88 4.56 -8.18
CA MET A 1 -14.28 4.65 -7.67
C MET A 1 -14.64 6.05 -7.19
N THR A 2 -13.99 6.57 -6.15
CA THR A 2 -14.41 7.78 -5.40
C THR A 2 -14.43 9.08 -6.21
N CYS A 3 -13.45 9.30 -7.08
CA CYS A 3 -13.23 10.61 -7.74
C CYS A 3 -13.50 10.61 -9.25
N HIS A 4 -14.09 9.54 -9.80
CA HIS A 4 -14.31 9.46 -11.25
C HIS A 4 -15.37 10.49 -11.68
N PRO A 5 -15.14 11.30 -12.73
CA PRO A 5 -16.08 12.37 -13.12
C PRO A 5 -17.45 11.83 -13.58
N GLN A 6 -17.49 10.57 -14.03
CA GLN A 6 -18.71 9.86 -14.44
C GLN A 6 -19.05 8.73 -13.47
N GLN A 7 -18.87 8.94 -12.17
CA GLN A 7 -19.11 7.93 -11.13
C GLN A 7 -20.53 7.31 -11.23
N SER A 8 -21.54 8.11 -11.56
CA SER A 8 -22.93 7.68 -11.70
C SER A 8 -23.18 6.67 -12.82
N HIS A 9 -22.25 6.45 -13.75
CA HIS A 9 -22.40 5.44 -14.80
C HIS A 9 -22.24 4.01 -14.29
N PHE A 10 -21.46 3.81 -13.23
CA PHE A 10 -21.12 2.47 -12.75
C PHE A 10 -21.36 2.28 -11.24
N ILE A 11 -21.80 3.34 -10.54
CA ILE A 11 -22.21 3.27 -9.13
C ILE A 11 -23.68 3.63 -9.00
N THR A 12 -24.41 2.85 -8.20
CA THR A 12 -25.79 3.14 -7.79
C THR A 12 -25.88 3.10 -6.27
N VAL A 13 -26.47 4.12 -5.66
CA VAL A 13 -26.75 4.11 -4.22
C VAL A 13 -27.86 3.11 -3.94
N ARG A 14 -27.65 2.23 -2.96
CA ARG A 14 -28.66 1.26 -2.52
C ARG A 14 -29.46 1.80 -1.34
N GLU A 15 -28.77 2.37 -0.36
CA GLU A 15 -29.38 2.82 0.89
C GLU A 15 -28.92 4.23 1.24
N PHE A 16 -29.85 5.00 1.79
CA PHE A 16 -29.65 6.38 2.21
C PHE A 16 -29.99 6.51 3.68
N GLY A 17 -29.18 7.27 4.39
CA GLY A 17 -29.41 7.68 5.77
C GLY A 17 -29.68 9.17 5.87
N ASN A 18 -30.03 9.62 7.07
CA ASN A 18 -30.08 11.05 7.40
C ASN A 18 -28.77 11.48 8.05
N SER A 19 -28.18 12.56 7.55
CA SER A 19 -26.95 13.10 8.13
C SER A 19 -27.23 13.71 9.50
N THR A 20 -26.53 13.20 10.52
CA THR A 20 -26.53 13.79 11.87
C THR A 20 -25.67 15.06 11.93
N LEU A 21 -24.70 15.19 11.04
CA LEU A 21 -23.76 16.33 10.97
C LEU A 21 -24.32 17.50 10.14
N TYR A 22 -25.15 17.19 9.14
CA TYR A 22 -25.69 18.18 8.21
C TYR A 22 -27.21 18.03 8.11
N PRO A 23 -27.99 18.71 8.97
CA PRO A 23 -29.45 18.61 8.98
C PRO A 23 -30.05 18.86 7.59
N GLY A 24 -30.95 17.98 7.17
CA GLY A 24 -31.59 18.04 5.85
C GLY A 24 -30.75 17.48 4.68
N LYS A 25 -29.56 16.93 4.95
CA LYS A 25 -28.77 16.18 3.97
C LYS A 25 -28.87 14.68 4.21
N GLN A 26 -28.73 13.90 3.14
CA GLN A 26 -28.68 12.44 3.21
C GLN A 26 -27.23 11.95 3.24
N THR A 27 -27.01 10.85 3.94
CA THR A 27 -25.78 10.05 3.87
C THR A 27 -25.99 8.89 2.92
N VAL A 28 -24.90 8.43 2.29
CA VAL A 28 -24.89 7.18 1.53
C VAL A 28 -24.51 6.07 2.51
N GLU A 29 -25.39 5.10 2.69
CA GLU A 29 -25.18 3.99 3.65
C GLU A 29 -24.70 2.72 2.96
N SER A 30 -25.06 2.51 1.69
CA SER A 30 -24.48 1.43 0.88
C SER A 30 -24.61 1.71 -0.62
N ILE A 31 -23.71 1.13 -1.41
CA ILE A 31 -23.68 1.30 -2.88
C ILE A 31 -23.53 -0.04 -3.60
N THR A 32 -23.98 -0.09 -4.85
CA THR A 32 -23.56 -1.10 -5.84
C THR A 32 -22.55 -0.48 -6.78
N ASN A 33 -21.42 -1.17 -7.01
CA ASN A 33 -20.42 -0.77 -7.98
C ASN A 33 -20.26 -1.87 -9.03
N VAL A 34 -20.56 -1.55 -10.28
CA VAL A 34 -20.48 -2.51 -11.39
C VAL A 34 -19.09 -2.41 -12.02
N LEU A 35 -18.35 -3.51 -12.02
CA LEU A 35 -17.01 -3.61 -12.58
C LEU A 35 -17.00 -4.57 -13.76
N ALA A 36 -16.16 -4.31 -14.75
CA ALA A 36 -15.85 -5.32 -15.75
C ALA A 36 -15.18 -6.54 -15.09
N ASP A 37 -15.59 -7.74 -15.48
CA ASP A 37 -15.08 -9.00 -14.92
C ASP A 37 -13.57 -9.17 -15.19
N ASP A 38 -13.12 -8.84 -16.41
CA ASP A 38 -11.71 -8.85 -16.79
C ASP A 38 -10.89 -7.80 -16.02
N PHE A 39 -11.49 -6.65 -15.70
CA PHE A 39 -10.85 -5.63 -14.88
C PHE A 39 -10.58 -6.14 -13.46
N ALA A 40 -11.56 -6.80 -12.84
CA ALA A 40 -11.39 -7.40 -11.53
C ALA A 40 -10.33 -8.52 -11.52
N GLN A 41 -10.28 -9.32 -12.59
CA GLN A 41 -9.24 -10.34 -12.75
C GLN A 41 -7.85 -9.71 -12.86
N ARG A 42 -7.68 -8.65 -13.66
CA ARG A 42 -6.38 -7.97 -13.79
C ARG A 42 -5.86 -7.42 -12.46
N ILE A 43 -6.74 -6.92 -11.59
CA ILE A 43 -6.37 -6.48 -10.24
C ILE A 43 -5.89 -7.65 -9.39
N LEU A 44 -6.62 -8.77 -9.39
CA LEU A 44 -6.18 -9.95 -8.66
C LEU A 44 -4.82 -10.45 -9.17
N ASP A 45 -4.64 -10.51 -10.49
CA ASP A 45 -3.43 -11.02 -11.12
C ASP A 45 -2.21 -10.15 -10.85
N SER A 46 -2.36 -8.81 -10.82
CA SER A 46 -1.26 -7.89 -10.52
C SER A 46 -0.79 -7.99 -9.06
N CYS A 47 -1.66 -8.43 -8.16
CA CYS A 47 -1.38 -8.53 -6.72
C CYS A 47 -1.23 -9.98 -6.23
N ARG A 48 -1.30 -10.95 -7.14
CA ARG A 48 -1.42 -12.37 -6.79
C ARG A 48 -0.28 -12.80 -5.87
N ASP A 49 0.95 -12.59 -6.32
CA ASP A 49 2.13 -13.17 -5.70
C ASP A 49 2.84 -12.21 -4.73
N VAL A 50 2.26 -11.04 -4.47
CA VAL A 50 2.81 -10.05 -3.54
C VAL A 50 2.91 -10.63 -2.14
N LEU A 51 4.10 -10.52 -1.54
CA LEU A 51 4.36 -11.00 -0.19
C LEU A 51 3.92 -9.96 0.84
N TYR A 52 3.59 -10.45 2.03
CA TYR A 52 3.34 -9.61 3.20
C TYR A 52 4.70 -9.27 3.82
N PRO A 53 4.98 -7.99 4.13
CA PRO A 53 6.28 -7.57 4.65
C PRO A 53 6.76 -8.43 5.82
N ASP A 54 8.06 -8.71 5.85
CA ASP A 54 8.74 -9.51 6.89
C ASP A 54 8.23 -10.96 7.02
N SER A 55 7.55 -11.49 6.01
CA SER A 55 7.08 -12.87 5.98
C SER A 55 7.12 -13.47 4.57
N ASP A 56 7.26 -14.79 4.49
CA ASP A 56 7.09 -15.54 3.24
C ASP A 56 5.60 -15.82 2.93
N GLN A 57 4.66 -15.09 3.54
CA GLN A 57 3.23 -15.26 3.32
C GLN A 57 2.72 -14.27 2.28
N HIS A 58 1.75 -14.68 1.46
CA HIS A 58 1.13 -13.77 0.50
C HIS A 58 0.17 -12.78 1.17
N SER A 59 0.21 -11.52 0.72
CA SER A 59 -0.68 -10.44 1.19
C SER A 59 -2.16 -10.78 1.04
N LEU A 60 -2.53 -11.57 0.04
CA LEU A 60 -3.91 -12.03 -0.17
C LEU A 60 -4.47 -12.92 0.95
N ASN A 61 -3.62 -13.54 1.78
CA ASN A 61 -4.10 -14.27 2.97
C ASN A 61 -4.85 -13.35 3.94
N THR A 62 -4.49 -12.06 3.97
CA THR A 62 -5.10 -11.05 4.84
C THR A 62 -6.22 -10.30 4.13
N MET A 63 -6.14 -10.14 2.81
CA MET A 63 -7.03 -9.25 2.04
C MET A 63 -8.14 -9.95 1.26
N CYS A 64 -8.33 -11.27 1.42
CA CYS A 64 -9.30 -12.03 0.62
C CYS A 64 -10.36 -12.77 1.43
N GLY A 65 -10.29 -12.69 2.78
CA GLY A 65 -11.19 -13.44 3.68
C GLY A 65 -11.04 -14.97 3.60
N ARG A 66 -10.06 -15.45 2.83
CA ARG A 66 -9.77 -16.85 2.55
C ARG A 66 -8.26 -17.01 2.28
N PRO A 67 -7.71 -18.22 2.41
CA PRO A 67 -6.31 -18.48 2.07
C PRO A 67 -5.99 -18.12 0.60
N TYR A 68 -4.76 -17.69 0.36
CA TYR A 68 -4.22 -17.23 -0.93
C TYR A 68 -4.53 -18.18 -2.10
N ASP A 69 -4.34 -19.48 -1.89
CA ASP A 69 -4.54 -20.53 -2.90
C ASP A 69 -5.99 -20.59 -3.39
N ARG A 70 -6.95 -20.22 -2.53
CA ARG A 70 -8.39 -20.22 -2.79
C ARG A 70 -8.96 -18.81 -3.02
N CYS A 71 -8.13 -17.79 -3.09
CA CYS A 71 -8.56 -16.43 -3.39
C CYS A 71 -8.92 -16.31 -4.87
N THR A 72 -10.15 -15.89 -5.16
CA THR A 72 -10.66 -15.52 -6.49
C THR A 72 -10.98 -14.02 -6.53
N LYS A 73 -11.27 -13.48 -7.72
CA LYS A 73 -11.65 -12.07 -7.86
C LYS A 73 -12.95 -11.79 -7.10
N GLU A 74 -13.89 -12.73 -7.11
CA GLU A 74 -15.14 -12.62 -6.37
C GLU A 74 -14.89 -12.55 -4.86
N SER A 75 -14.05 -13.43 -4.31
CA SER A 75 -13.75 -13.39 -2.88
C SER A 75 -12.95 -12.14 -2.48
N LEU A 76 -12.02 -11.69 -3.33
CA LEU A 76 -11.25 -10.46 -3.09
C LEU A 76 -12.19 -9.24 -3.02
N PHE A 77 -13.03 -9.05 -4.03
CA PHE A 77 -13.96 -7.92 -4.05
C PHE A 77 -15.07 -8.05 -3.00
N ASN A 78 -15.52 -9.26 -2.67
CA ASN A 78 -16.43 -9.48 -1.54
C ASN A 78 -15.78 -9.08 -0.21
N TYR A 79 -14.51 -9.42 0.00
CA TYR A 79 -13.80 -9.01 1.19
C TYR A 79 -13.67 -7.49 1.24
N LEU A 80 -13.17 -6.86 0.18
CA LEU A 80 -12.97 -5.41 0.13
C LEU A 80 -14.25 -4.60 0.35
N GLY A 81 -15.41 -5.14 -0.05
CA GLY A 81 -16.69 -4.44 -0.01
C GLY A 81 -17.71 -4.91 1.01
N LEU A 82 -17.50 -6.06 1.67
CA LEU A 82 -18.46 -6.62 2.64
C LEU A 82 -17.80 -7.25 3.86
N ASP A 83 -16.72 -8.02 3.70
CA ASP A 83 -16.15 -8.78 4.83
C ASP A 83 -14.99 -8.07 5.55
N ASN A 84 -14.44 -7.00 4.97
CA ASN A 84 -13.37 -6.21 5.58
C ASN A 84 -13.93 -5.39 6.76
N PRO A 85 -13.50 -5.64 8.01
CA PRO A 85 -14.00 -4.92 9.19
C PRO A 85 -13.63 -3.43 9.20
N SER A 86 -12.63 -3.03 8.41
CA SER A 86 -12.16 -1.64 8.32
C SER A 86 -12.82 -0.84 7.20
N GLN A 87 -13.77 -1.42 6.46
CA GLN A 87 -14.50 -0.66 5.45
C GLN A 87 -15.44 0.36 6.11
N PRO A 88 -15.61 1.57 5.53
CA PRO A 88 -16.44 2.60 6.13
C PRO A 88 -17.94 2.34 5.98
N PHE A 89 -18.35 1.67 4.90
CA PHE A 89 -19.73 1.28 4.63
C PHE A 89 -19.75 0.16 3.56
N PRO A 90 -20.83 -0.64 3.47
CA PRO A 90 -20.94 -1.74 2.51
C PRO A 90 -20.89 -1.30 1.04
N ILE A 91 -20.05 -1.97 0.25
CA ILE A 91 -19.91 -1.79 -1.19
C ILE A 91 -20.17 -3.13 -1.88
N TYR A 92 -21.29 -3.23 -2.59
CA TYR A 92 -21.66 -4.41 -3.35
C TYR A 92 -21.02 -4.36 -4.74
N PHE A 93 -19.93 -5.11 -4.95
CA PHE A 93 -19.31 -5.23 -6.26
C PHE A 93 -20.08 -6.22 -7.15
N ASN A 94 -20.42 -5.79 -8.36
CA ASN A 94 -21.06 -6.63 -9.37
C ASN A 94 -20.13 -6.78 -10.57
N LEU A 95 -19.61 -7.98 -10.80
CA LEU A 95 -18.70 -8.26 -11.92
C LEU A 95 -19.51 -8.64 -13.16
N THR A 96 -19.28 -7.94 -14.27
CA THR A 96 -20.02 -8.15 -15.52
C THR A 96 -19.11 -8.39 -16.71
N ASN A 97 -19.50 -9.37 -17.55
CA ASN A 97 -18.94 -9.60 -18.88
C ASN A 97 -19.77 -8.89 -19.97
N ASN A 98 -20.85 -8.20 -19.59
CA ASN A 98 -21.78 -7.60 -20.55
C ASN A 98 -21.22 -6.27 -21.07
N THR A 99 -20.53 -6.34 -22.21
CA THR A 99 -20.01 -5.17 -22.93
C THR A 99 -21.09 -4.35 -23.64
N CYS A 100 -22.34 -4.83 -23.70
CA CYS A 100 -23.43 -4.14 -24.39
C CYS A 100 -24.00 -2.98 -23.57
N GLN A 101 -23.69 -2.92 -22.27
CA GLN A 101 -24.14 -1.89 -21.34
C GLN A 101 -22.93 -1.06 -20.90
N ASN A 102 -22.80 0.19 -21.32
CA ASN A 102 -21.68 1.08 -20.94
C ASN A 102 -21.74 1.59 -19.48
N ASN A 103 -22.29 0.79 -18.58
CA ASN A 103 -22.60 1.13 -17.19
C ASN A 103 -21.82 0.24 -16.22
N TYR A 104 -20.55 0.02 -16.54
CA TYR A 104 -19.56 -0.64 -15.70
C TYR A 104 -18.24 0.10 -15.73
N TYR A 105 -17.45 -0.06 -14.68
CA TYR A 105 -16.11 0.48 -14.59
C TYR A 105 -15.11 -0.47 -15.23
N ASN A 106 -14.36 0.03 -16.21
CA ASN A 106 -13.24 -0.69 -16.82
C ASN A 106 -12.13 0.30 -17.15
N GLN A 107 -11.09 0.34 -16.33
CA GLN A 107 -9.90 1.14 -16.57
C GLN A 107 -8.72 0.26 -16.92
N SER A 108 -7.71 0.84 -17.58
CA SER A 108 -6.42 0.17 -17.74
C SER A 108 -5.79 -0.10 -16.37
N THR A 109 -5.09 -1.22 -16.27
CA THR A 109 -4.33 -1.64 -15.09
C THR A 109 -2.90 -1.89 -15.51
N PHE A 110 -1.96 -1.75 -14.58
CA PHE A 110 -0.57 -2.14 -14.80
C PHE A 110 -0.36 -3.59 -14.32
N GLN A 111 0.41 -4.36 -15.06
CA GLN A 111 0.90 -5.66 -14.64
C GLN A 111 2.06 -5.50 -13.65
N CYS A 112 2.31 -6.52 -12.83
CA CYS A 112 3.37 -6.43 -11.82
C CYS A 112 4.79 -6.35 -12.42
N ASN A 113 4.97 -6.84 -13.65
CA ASN A 113 6.24 -6.87 -14.36
C ASN A 113 6.44 -5.69 -15.33
N GLU A 114 5.61 -4.66 -15.25
CA GLU A 114 5.80 -3.41 -16.00
C GLU A 114 5.88 -2.21 -15.06
N PRO A 115 6.62 -1.15 -15.43
CA PRO A 115 6.70 0.05 -14.61
C PRO A 115 5.40 0.86 -14.65
N VAL A 116 5.12 1.57 -13.57
CA VAL A 116 3.98 2.49 -13.48
C VAL A 116 4.46 3.90 -13.82
N HIS A 117 4.03 4.39 -14.97
CA HIS A 117 4.31 5.75 -15.42
C HIS A 117 3.01 6.50 -15.69
N THR A 118 2.64 7.39 -14.78
CA THR A 118 1.47 8.27 -14.88
C THR A 118 1.88 9.72 -14.60
N GLN A 119 0.94 10.65 -14.79
CA GLN A 119 1.16 12.05 -14.39
C GLN A 119 1.34 12.24 -12.87
N TYR A 120 0.98 11.24 -12.05
CA TYR A 120 1.02 11.31 -10.59
C TYR A 120 2.09 10.40 -9.98
N GLU A 121 2.55 9.40 -10.71
CA GLU A 121 3.34 8.30 -10.17
C GLU A 121 4.37 7.83 -11.18
N ASN A 122 5.59 7.58 -10.70
CA ASN A 122 6.70 7.11 -11.50
C ASN A 122 7.44 6.03 -10.70
N GLN A 123 6.99 4.78 -10.84
CA GLN A 123 7.53 3.64 -10.09
C GLN A 123 8.13 2.59 -11.03
N PRO A 124 9.24 1.95 -10.62
CA PRO A 124 9.75 0.78 -11.33
C PRO A 124 8.76 -0.39 -11.23
N MET A 125 8.98 -1.42 -12.04
CA MET A 125 8.23 -2.68 -11.90
C MET A 125 8.46 -3.34 -10.54
N CYS A 126 7.59 -4.27 -10.15
CA CYS A 126 7.73 -5.03 -8.92
C CYS A 126 9.00 -5.92 -8.93
N ASP A 127 9.52 -6.21 -7.75
CA ASP A 127 10.60 -7.17 -7.58
C ASP A 127 10.13 -8.61 -7.88
N HIS A 128 11.08 -9.48 -8.27
CA HIS A 128 10.78 -10.88 -8.60
C HIS A 128 10.14 -11.67 -7.44
N SER A 129 10.42 -11.28 -6.19
CA SER A 129 9.80 -11.86 -4.98
C SER A 129 8.29 -11.62 -4.92
N ASP A 130 7.83 -10.46 -5.38
CA ASP A 130 6.43 -10.05 -5.34
C ASP A 130 5.72 -10.29 -6.69
N CYS A 131 6.49 -10.57 -7.73
CA CYS A 131 6.03 -10.80 -9.08
C CYS A 131 6.96 -11.80 -9.79
N PRO A 132 6.64 -13.10 -9.79
CA PRO A 132 7.44 -14.12 -10.49
C PRO A 132 7.61 -13.87 -11.99
N LYS A 133 6.74 -13.03 -12.59
CA LYS A 133 6.83 -12.60 -14.00
C LYS A 133 7.86 -11.47 -14.22
N ALA A 134 8.26 -10.76 -13.17
CA ALA A 134 9.31 -9.75 -13.25
C ALA A 134 10.67 -10.45 -13.44
N PRO A 135 11.63 -9.82 -14.14
CA PRO A 135 12.97 -10.38 -14.25
C PRO A 135 13.64 -10.46 -12.87
N PRO A 136 14.37 -11.55 -12.56
CA PRO A 136 15.18 -11.60 -11.35
C PRO A 136 16.23 -10.49 -11.40
N LYS A 137 16.50 -9.86 -10.26
CA LYS A 137 17.62 -8.90 -10.16
C LYS A 137 18.88 -9.61 -10.64
N PRO A 138 19.71 -8.97 -11.50
CA PRO A 138 20.98 -9.55 -11.91
C PRO A 138 21.74 -9.98 -10.66
N SER A 139 22.29 -11.20 -10.66
CA SER A 139 23.27 -11.57 -9.65
C SER A 139 24.31 -10.46 -9.61
N PRO A 140 24.74 -9.99 -8.42
CA PRO A 140 25.84 -9.04 -8.32
C PRO A 140 26.96 -9.54 -9.24
N PRO A 141 27.53 -8.69 -10.11
CA PRO A 141 28.62 -9.13 -10.97
C PRO A 141 29.66 -9.82 -10.09
N ASP A 142 30.14 -10.99 -10.51
CA ASP A 142 31.25 -11.68 -9.85
C ASP A 142 32.40 -10.68 -9.77
N VAL A 143 32.51 -9.95 -8.65
CA VAL A 143 33.59 -9.00 -8.44
C VAL A 143 34.82 -9.89 -8.31
N PRO A 144 35.78 -9.83 -9.27
CA PRO A 144 36.96 -10.66 -9.20
C PRO A 144 37.71 -10.32 -7.91
N GLY A 145 37.61 -11.21 -6.93
CA GLY A 145 38.38 -11.35 -5.70
C GLY A 145 39.22 -10.17 -5.21
N LYS A 146 38.65 -8.97 -5.01
CA LYS A 146 39.37 -7.86 -4.35
C LYS A 146 38.74 -7.38 -3.04
N TYR A 147 37.51 -7.82 -2.74
CA TYR A 147 36.80 -7.42 -1.52
C TYR A 147 36.26 -8.62 -0.72
N SER A 148 36.97 -9.75 -0.73
CA SER A 148 36.62 -10.96 0.05
C SER A 148 36.71 -10.78 1.58
N ASN A 149 36.97 -9.56 2.06
CA ASN A 149 37.05 -9.20 3.48
C ASN A 149 36.18 -7.98 3.84
N ILE A 150 35.08 -7.72 3.11
CA ILE A 150 34.07 -6.76 3.60
C ILE A 150 33.20 -7.49 4.63
N SER A 151 33.44 -7.23 5.91
CA SER A 151 32.53 -7.62 6.98
C SER A 151 31.37 -6.62 6.99
N ILE A 152 30.21 -7.03 6.48
CA ILE A 152 28.98 -6.25 6.59
C ILE A 152 28.42 -6.49 7.99
N ARG A 153 28.42 -5.45 8.83
CA ARG A 153 27.76 -5.48 10.13
C ARG A 153 26.43 -4.74 10.02
N MET A 154 25.33 -5.48 10.11
CA MET A 154 24.02 -4.87 10.33
C MET A 154 23.93 -4.39 11.78
N THR A 155 23.53 -3.14 11.96
CA THR A 155 23.25 -2.56 13.27
C THR A 155 21.81 -2.08 13.28
N GLU A 156 21.06 -2.52 14.27
CA GLU A 156 19.74 -1.98 14.55
C GLU A 156 19.87 -0.69 15.37
N LEU A 157 19.14 0.34 14.98
CA LEU A 157 19.02 1.58 15.75
C LEU A 157 17.62 1.64 16.36
N ILE A 158 17.53 1.35 17.65
CA ILE A 158 16.30 1.51 18.43
C ILE A 158 16.28 2.93 18.97
N ILE A 159 15.35 3.75 18.48
CA ILE A 159 15.18 5.14 18.94
C ILE A 159 14.03 5.18 19.95
N VAL A 160 14.33 5.65 21.15
CA VAL A 160 13.35 5.75 22.25
C VAL A 160 13.19 7.23 22.62
N PRO A 161 11.96 7.74 22.75
CA PRO A 161 11.73 9.11 23.21
C PRO A 161 12.15 9.26 24.67
N ASP A 162 12.91 10.31 25.01
CA ASP A 162 13.26 10.60 26.41
C ASP A 162 12.02 10.93 27.25
N ASN A 163 11.06 11.64 26.63
CA ASN A 163 9.79 11.92 27.24
C ASN A 163 8.84 10.73 27.07
N GLN A 164 8.54 10.04 28.17
CA GLN A 164 7.69 8.85 28.19
C GLN A 164 6.20 9.14 28.41
N THR A 165 5.79 10.42 28.35
CA THR A 165 4.38 10.79 28.51
C THR A 165 3.56 10.43 27.28
N PHE A 166 2.41 9.80 27.50
CA PHE A 166 1.42 9.53 26.46
C PHE A 166 0.68 10.82 26.09
N GLN A 167 0.29 10.94 24.83
CA GLN A 167 -0.45 12.10 24.32
C GLN A 167 -1.85 11.72 23.84
N THR A 168 -2.81 12.58 24.11
CA THR A 168 -4.17 12.42 23.58
C THR A 168 -4.25 13.08 22.21
N HIS A 169 -4.52 12.26 21.20
CA HIS A 169 -4.80 12.72 19.84
C HIS A 169 -6.31 12.69 19.59
N TYR A 170 -6.80 13.75 18.96
CA TYR A 170 -8.19 13.88 18.57
C TYR A 170 -8.31 13.58 17.08
N TYR A 171 -9.23 12.68 16.74
CA TYR A 171 -9.51 12.35 15.34
C TYR A 171 -11.02 12.27 15.08
N LEU A 172 -11.38 12.46 13.82
CA LEU A 172 -12.75 12.29 13.35
C LEU A 172 -12.88 10.89 12.77
N ALA A 173 -13.55 9.99 13.50
CA ALA A 173 -13.95 8.69 12.96
C ALA A 173 -15.18 8.90 12.05
N PRO A 174 -15.14 8.65 10.73
CA PRO A 174 -16.34 8.75 9.90
C PRO A 174 -17.17 7.44 9.95
N PRO A 175 -18.51 7.48 10.12
CA PRO A 175 -19.37 8.60 10.51
C PRO A 175 -19.56 8.61 12.04
N GLY A 176 -18.90 9.52 12.75
CA GLY A 176 -18.85 9.49 14.20
C GLY A 176 -18.35 10.79 14.83
N PRO A 177 -18.50 10.93 16.15
CA PRO A 177 -18.06 12.11 16.88
C PRO A 177 -16.52 12.21 16.93
N LEU A 178 -16.02 13.40 17.30
CA LEU A 178 -14.63 13.57 17.72
C LEU A 178 -14.30 12.51 18.76
N SER A 179 -13.32 11.67 18.42
CA SER A 179 -12.88 10.56 19.23
C SER A 179 -11.45 10.82 19.70
N GLU A 180 -11.16 10.43 20.92
CA GLU A 180 -9.85 10.55 21.53
C GLU A 180 -9.12 9.21 21.46
N ILE A 181 -7.84 9.25 21.09
CA ILE A 181 -6.93 8.12 21.20
C ILE A 181 -5.71 8.56 21.99
N VAL A 182 -5.34 7.75 22.99
CA VAL A 182 -4.11 7.95 23.74
C VAL A 182 -3.01 7.18 23.01
N VAL A 183 -2.04 7.90 22.47
CA VAL A 183 -0.90 7.32 21.74
C VAL A 183 0.36 7.38 22.58
N GLY A 184 1.24 6.41 22.34
CA GLY A 184 2.54 6.35 22.98
C GLY A 184 3.44 7.52 22.59
N PRO A 185 4.48 7.79 23.39
CA PRO A 185 5.40 8.91 23.17
C PRO A 185 6.16 8.84 21.83
N ALA A 186 6.28 7.64 21.25
CA ALA A 186 6.89 7.46 19.93
C ALA A 186 6.08 8.08 18.77
N LEU A 187 4.81 8.41 19.01
CA LEU A 187 3.92 9.05 18.04
C LEU A 187 3.74 10.55 18.30
N ASP A 188 4.53 11.12 19.23
CA ASP A 188 4.61 12.57 19.39
C ASP A 188 5.18 13.22 18.11
N LEU A 189 4.56 14.34 17.70
CA LEU A 189 4.94 15.04 16.47
C LEU A 189 6.39 15.54 16.51
N ASN A 190 6.84 16.09 17.65
CA ASN A 190 8.20 16.63 17.76
C ASN A 190 9.23 15.51 17.74
N PHE A 191 8.95 14.41 18.41
CA PHE A 191 9.79 13.21 18.36
C PHE A 191 9.87 12.63 16.94
N LEU A 192 8.73 12.43 16.27
CA LEU A 192 8.70 11.94 14.88
C LEU A 192 9.46 12.86 13.91
N THR A 193 9.38 14.17 14.12
CA THR A 193 10.14 15.16 13.32
C THR A 193 11.65 14.98 13.53
N GLN A 194 12.10 14.81 14.77
CA GLN A 194 13.53 14.55 15.06
C GLN A 194 14.00 13.21 14.47
N VAL A 195 13.15 12.18 14.49
CA VAL A 195 13.45 10.88 13.86
C VAL A 195 13.61 11.06 12.35
N LEU A 196 12.75 11.83 11.70
CA LEU A 196 12.83 12.12 10.27
C LEU A 196 14.11 12.91 9.91
N ASP A 197 14.47 13.90 10.72
CA ASP A 197 15.73 14.64 10.56
C ASP A 197 16.94 13.71 10.70
N LEU A 198 16.92 12.82 11.69
CA LEU A 198 17.97 11.82 11.89
C LEU A 198 18.07 10.85 10.70
N GLN A 199 16.95 10.34 10.19
CA GLN A 199 16.92 9.51 8.97
C GLN A 199 17.55 10.25 7.80
N THR A 200 17.20 11.53 7.60
CA THR A 200 17.76 12.37 6.54
C THR A 200 19.28 12.56 6.71
N ASN A 201 19.75 12.75 7.94
CA ASN A 201 21.18 12.87 8.23
C ASN A 201 21.93 11.56 7.98
N ILE A 202 21.35 10.42 8.37
CA ILE A 202 21.93 9.09 8.13
C ILE A 202 22.05 8.84 6.62
N LEU A 203 21.01 9.11 5.83
CA LEU A 203 21.04 8.94 4.37
C LEU A 203 22.15 9.74 3.68
N ASN A 204 22.56 10.86 4.28
CA ASN A 204 23.61 11.73 3.77
C ASN A 204 25.01 11.42 4.34
N LEU A 205 25.17 10.37 5.14
CA LEU A 205 26.50 9.95 5.59
C LEU A 205 27.36 9.51 4.41
N GLU A 206 28.57 10.05 4.35
CA GLU A 206 29.58 9.71 3.35
C GLU A 206 30.72 8.92 4.00
N GLY A 207 30.95 7.72 3.50
CA GLY A 207 32.10 6.89 3.82
C GLY A 207 33.12 6.89 2.69
N TYR A 208 34.39 6.63 3.02
CA TYR A 208 35.46 6.50 2.03
C TYR A 208 35.95 5.06 1.96
N LEU A 209 36.10 4.52 0.76
CA LEU A 209 36.71 3.21 0.53
C LEU A 209 38.18 3.35 0.11
N PRO A 210 39.15 2.95 0.96
CA PRO A 210 40.54 2.79 0.54
C PRO A 210 40.69 1.55 -0.37
N PRO A 211 41.61 1.54 -1.35
CA PRO A 211 42.66 2.54 -1.63
C PRO A 211 42.28 3.63 -2.64
N ASP A 212 41.08 3.59 -3.21
CA ASP A 212 40.71 4.41 -4.37
C ASP A 212 40.06 5.77 -4.00
N ASN A 213 39.94 6.10 -2.69
CA ASN A 213 39.33 7.34 -2.17
C ASN A 213 37.94 7.65 -2.74
N ILE A 214 37.15 6.62 -3.04
CA ILE A 214 35.79 6.78 -3.54
C ILE A 214 34.89 7.16 -2.35
N SER A 215 34.16 8.28 -2.48
CA SER A 215 33.07 8.66 -1.56
C SER A 215 31.84 7.81 -1.89
N VAL A 216 31.28 7.17 -0.87
CA VAL A 216 30.12 6.28 -0.98
C VAL A 216 29.08 6.72 0.04
N ARG A 217 27.83 6.86 -0.41
CA ARG A 217 26.66 7.13 0.43
C ARG A 217 25.84 5.87 0.63
N LEU A 218 24.99 5.88 1.65
CA LEU A 218 24.00 4.81 1.86
C LEU A 218 23.05 4.64 0.67
N THR A 219 22.76 5.72 -0.06
CA THR A 219 21.97 5.69 -1.29
C THR A 219 22.61 4.88 -2.43
N ASP A 220 23.93 4.71 -2.38
CA ASP A 220 24.70 4.02 -3.41
C ASP A 220 24.76 2.50 -3.16
N ILE A 221 24.27 2.04 -2.01
CA ILE A 221 24.22 0.63 -1.63
C ILE A 221 22.92 0.00 -2.14
N CYS A 222 23.03 -1.13 -2.85
CA CYS A 222 21.87 -1.80 -3.47
C CYS A 222 20.85 -2.38 -2.48
N LEU A 223 21.27 -2.65 -1.24
CA LEU A 223 20.40 -3.04 -0.13
C LEU A 223 19.88 -1.78 0.54
N LYS A 224 18.84 -1.20 -0.04
CA LYS A 224 18.10 -0.09 0.58
C LYS A 224 17.17 -0.69 1.65
N PRO A 225 17.08 -0.08 2.84
CA PRO A 225 15.97 -0.36 3.75
C PRO A 225 14.64 0.09 3.14
#